data_AF-A0A836XKE4-F1
#
_entry.id   AF-A0A836XKE4-F1
#
_cell.length_a   1.000
_cell.length_b   1.000
_cell.length_c   1.000
_cell.angle_alpha   90.00
_cell.angle_beta   90.00
_cell.angle_gamma   90.00
#
_symmetry.space_group_name_H-M   'P 1'
#
loop_
_entity.id
_entity.type
_entity.pdbx_description
1 polymer ?
#
loop_
_entity_poly.entity_id
_entity_poly.type
_entity_poly.pdbx_seq_one_letter_code
_entity_poly.pdbx_strand_id
1 'polypeptide(L)'
;MSCGDAEAYAAELSEISGIHWRLATLPEVRSIISPSGFGPAVNLNVFPSLEPISIWPSSRRSLHSNDFRCAIYPYNGAHSCKQLTKFKNPFLLVQDTEKLL
;
A
#
# COMPACT_ATOMS: atom_id res chain seq x y z
N MET A 1 -0.93 6.41 9.13
CA MET A 1 -2.01 7.23 8.55
C MET A 1 -3.30 6.38 8.49
N SER A 2 -4.50 6.97 8.55
CA SER A 2 -5.71 6.19 8.21
C SER A 2 -5.71 5.84 6.72
N CYS A 3 -6.53 4.87 6.29
CA CYS A 3 -6.59 4.53 4.86
C CYS A 3 -7.10 5.71 4.02
N GLY A 4 -8.10 6.45 4.52
CA GLY A 4 -8.63 7.63 3.82
C GLY A 4 -7.62 8.77 3.75
N ASP A 5 -6.87 8.99 4.83
CA ASP A 5 -5.80 10.00 4.85
C ASP A 5 -4.70 9.63 3.85
N ALA A 6 -4.37 8.33 3.70
CA ALA A 6 -3.38 7.87 2.73
C ALA A 6 -3.82 8.13 1.28
N GLU A 7 -5.08 7.83 0.96
CA GLU A 7 -5.67 8.15 -0.34
C GLU A 7 -5.66 9.67 -0.61
N ALA A 8 -6.04 10.48 0.39
CA ALA A 8 -6.04 11.94 0.29
C ALA A 8 -4.63 12.50 0.07
N TYR A 9 -3.62 11.99 0.78
CA TYR A 9 -2.23 12.39 0.61
C TYR A 9 -1.72 12.13 -0.81
N ALA A 10 -2.03 10.96 -1.38
CA ALA A 10 -1.64 10.65 -2.75
C ALA A 10 -2.33 11.57 -3.78
N ALA A 11 -3.60 11.91 -3.56
CA ALA A 11 -4.34 12.84 -4.40
C ALA A 11 -3.76 14.26 -4.34
N GLU A 12 -3.50 14.78 -3.14
CA GLU A 12 -2.89 16.10 -2.93
C GLU A 12 -1.48 16.15 -3.54
N LEU A 13 -0.65 15.13 -3.31
CA LEU A 13 0.68 15.05 -3.91
C LEU A 13 0.60 15.04 -5.43
N SER A 14 -0.41 14.38 -6.01
CA SER A 14 -0.62 14.37 -7.45
C SER A 14 -0.95 15.75 -8.00
N GLU A 15 -1.86 16.46 -7.34
CA GLU A 15 -2.26 17.82 -7.70
C GLU A 15 -1.08 18.79 -7.64
N ILE A 16 -0.31 18.75 -6.54
CA ILE A 16 0.81 19.67 -6.31
C ILE A 16 1.98 19.39 -7.25
N SER A 17 2.30 18.12 -7.51
CA SER A 17 3.47 17.75 -8.33
C SER A 17 3.19 17.71 -9.83
N GLY A 18 1.92 17.65 -10.25
CA GLY A 18 1.55 17.41 -11.65
C GLY A 18 1.86 15.99 -12.14
N ILE A 19 2.24 15.08 -11.23
CA ILE A 19 2.56 13.68 -11.52
C ILE A 19 1.45 12.81 -10.92
N HIS A 20 1.01 11.77 -11.63
CA HIS A 20 0.02 10.85 -11.09
C HIS A 20 0.63 9.93 -10.03
N TRP A 21 0.36 10.25 -8.75
CA TRP A 21 0.72 9.43 -7.60
C TRP A 21 -0.51 8.70 -7.05
N ARG A 22 -0.33 7.42 -6.72
CA ARG A 22 -1.37 6.61 -6.09
C ARG A 22 -0.77 5.66 -5.06
N LEU A 23 -1.63 5.12 -4.20
CA LEU A 23 -1.24 3.97 -3.39
C LEU A 23 -0.90 2.78 -4.31
N ALA A 24 0.08 1.99 -3.90
CA ALA A 24 0.39 0.71 -4.53
C ALA A 24 -0.81 -0.24 -4.43
N THR A 25 -1.14 -0.93 -5.52
CA THR A 25 -2.15 -1.98 -5.53
C THR A 25 -1.68 -3.20 -4.73
N LEU A 26 -2.62 -4.04 -4.30
CA LEU A 26 -2.29 -5.29 -3.61
C LEU A 26 -1.36 -6.20 -4.44
N PRO A 27 -1.54 -6.39 -5.77
CA PRO A 27 -0.58 -7.12 -6.59
C PRO A 27 0.81 -6.48 -6.65
N GLU A 28 0.92 -5.14 -6.75
CA GLU A 28 2.22 -4.45 -6.75
C GLU A 28 2.97 -4.65 -5.43
N VAL A 29 2.28 -4.53 -4.29
CA VAL A 29 2.90 -4.82 -2.99
C VAL A 29 3.35 -6.28 -2.91
N ARG A 30 2.56 -7.23 -3.40
CA ARG A 30 2.98 -8.64 -3.42
C ARG A 30 4.19 -8.90 -4.31
N SER A 31 4.33 -8.14 -5.40
CA SER A 31 5.44 -8.33 -6.35
C SER A 31 6.82 -8.02 -5.75
N ILE A 32 6.88 -7.21 -4.70
CA ILE A 32 8.13 -6.89 -3.98
C ILE A 32 8.42 -7.85 -2.82
N ILE A 33 7.52 -8.80 -2.55
CA ILE A 33 7.63 -9.80 -1.48
C ILE A 33 8.18 -11.10 -2.08
N SER A 34 9.41 -11.45 -1.72
CA SER A 34 10.08 -12.70 -2.06
C SER A 34 9.25 -13.93 -1.66
N PRO A 35 9.09 -14.90 -2.57
CA PRO A 35 8.40 -16.15 -2.28
C PRO A 35 9.22 -17.15 -1.44
N SER A 36 10.45 -16.82 -1.04
CA SER A 36 11.44 -17.74 -0.44
C SER A 36 11.11 -18.28 0.97
N GLY A 37 9.87 -18.15 1.45
CA GLY A 37 9.35 -18.87 2.63
C GLY A 37 9.79 -18.38 4.01
N PHE A 38 10.77 -17.46 4.10
CA PHE A 38 11.26 -16.89 5.35
C PHE A 38 11.34 -15.36 5.23
N GLY A 39 10.73 -14.63 6.15
CA GLY A 39 10.74 -13.16 6.12
C GLY A 39 12.04 -12.56 6.69
N PRO A 40 12.36 -11.27 6.41
CA PRO A 40 11.62 -10.33 5.58
C PRO A 40 11.73 -10.69 4.11
N ALA A 41 10.59 -10.90 3.46
CA ALA A 41 10.57 -11.20 2.04
C ALA A 41 10.81 -9.95 1.17
N VAL A 42 10.83 -8.74 1.73
CA VAL A 42 11.15 -7.52 0.99
C VAL A 42 12.62 -7.16 1.15
N ASN A 43 13.27 -6.73 0.06
CA ASN A 43 14.65 -6.28 0.08
C ASN A 43 14.78 -4.92 0.78
N LEU A 44 15.29 -4.92 2.01
CA LEU A 44 15.49 -3.71 2.82
C LEU A 44 16.57 -2.77 2.28
N ASN A 45 17.43 -3.22 1.36
CA ASN A 45 18.35 -2.29 0.67
C ASN A 45 17.59 -1.37 -0.31
N VAL A 46 16.45 -1.82 -0.83
CA VAL A 46 15.57 -1.03 -1.71
C VAL A 46 14.53 -0.26 -0.89
N PHE A 47 14.01 -0.88 0.17
CA PHE A 47 12.99 -0.29 1.05
C PHE A 47 13.49 -0.21 2.51
N PRO A 48 14.47 0.66 2.81
CA PRO A 48 15.12 0.69 4.13
C PRO A 48 14.19 1.14 5.26
N SER A 49 13.15 1.89 4.93
CA SER A 49 12.15 2.38 5.90
C SER A 49 10.93 1.45 6.03
N LEU A 50 10.93 0.27 5.41
CA LEU A 50 9.78 -0.62 5.46
C LEU A 50 9.75 -1.41 6.75
N GLU A 51 8.85 -1.02 7.64
CA GLU A 51 8.62 -1.69 8.92
C GLU A 51 7.83 -3.00 8.74
N PRO A 52 8.02 -3.99 9.63
CA PRO A 52 7.23 -5.22 9.65
C PRO A 52 5.87 -4.95 10.31
N ILE A 53 5.10 -4.02 9.74
CA ILE A 53 3.72 -3.69 10.11
C ILE A 53 2.85 -3.67 8.85
N SER A 54 1.54 -3.89 9.02
CA SER A 54 0.60 -3.91 7.90
C SER A 54 0.58 -2.57 7.18
N ILE A 55 0.54 -2.59 5.85
CA ILE A 55 0.47 -1.39 5.01
C ILE A 55 -0.88 -1.27 4.30
N TRP A 56 -1.26 -0.05 3.92
CA TRP A 56 -2.43 0.23 3.08
C TRP A 56 -2.10 0.11 1.59
N PRO A 57 -2.61 -0.92 0.88
CA PRO A 57 -2.67 -0.89 -0.57
C PRO A 57 -3.88 -0.08 -1.06
N SER A 58 -3.84 0.39 -2.32
CA SER A 58 -5.04 0.87 -3.00
C SER A 58 -6.02 -0.29 -3.06
N SER A 59 -7.13 -0.17 -2.33
CA SER A 59 -8.12 -1.24 -2.22
C SER A 59 -9.46 -0.77 -2.73
N ARG A 60 -10.20 -1.66 -3.39
CA ARG A 60 -11.63 -1.44 -3.60
C ARG A 60 -12.30 -1.48 -2.22
N ARG A 61 -13.26 -0.59 -1.99
CA ARG A 61 -14.05 -0.57 -0.74
C ARG A 61 -14.57 -1.97 -0.43
N SER A 62 -14.51 -2.37 0.84
CA SER A 62 -15.15 -3.61 1.30
C SER A 62 -16.64 -3.59 0.93
N LEU A 63 -17.14 -4.67 0.34
CA LEU A 63 -18.54 -4.78 -0.11
C LEU A 63 -19.56 -4.72 1.03
N HIS A 64 -19.12 -4.83 2.29
CA HIS A 64 -20.01 -5.04 3.44
C HIS A 64 -19.97 -3.92 4.49
N SER A 65 -18.94 -3.07 4.52
CA SER A 65 -18.89 -1.91 5.41
C SER A 65 -17.79 -0.94 4.98
N ASN A 66 -18.07 0.36 5.14
CA ASN A 66 -17.10 1.42 4.91
C ASN A 66 -16.03 1.51 5.99
N ASP A 67 -16.21 0.84 7.13
CA ASP A 67 -15.29 0.85 8.27
C ASP A 67 -14.07 -0.06 8.08
N PHE A 68 -14.10 -0.94 7.08
CA PHE A 68 -13.03 -1.89 6.82
C PHE A 68 -12.35 -1.64 5.46
N ARG A 69 -11.05 -1.86 5.42
CA ARG A 69 -10.22 -1.85 4.22
C ARG A 69 -9.24 -3.02 4.22
N CYS A 70 -8.68 -3.30 3.06
CA CYS A 70 -7.62 -4.28 2.92
C CYS A 70 -6.29 -3.71 3.41
N ALA A 71 -5.55 -4.50 4.18
CA ALA A 71 -4.17 -4.24 4.54
C ALA A 71 -3.34 -5.50 4.28
N ILE A 72 -2.06 -5.33 3.96
CA ILE A 72 -1.12 -6.43 3.68
C ILE A 72 0.10 -6.31 4.58
N TYR A 73 0.56 -7.44 5.09
CA TYR A 73 1.75 -7.56 5.89
C TYR A 73 2.96 -7.82 4.99
N PRO A 74 3.89 -6.86 4.83
CA PRO A 74 4.97 -6.96 3.85
C PRO A 74 5.97 -8.09 4.18
N TYR A 75 6.02 -8.53 5.44
CA TYR A 75 6.95 -9.58 5.88
C TYR A 75 6.69 -10.94 5.19
N ASN A 76 5.42 -11.31 4.96
CA ASN A 76 5.04 -12.61 4.40
C ASN A 76 3.89 -12.55 3.37
N GLY A 77 3.42 -11.36 3.00
CA GLY A 77 2.34 -11.16 2.03
C GLY A 77 0.94 -11.52 2.53
N ALA A 78 0.77 -11.89 3.80
CA ALA A 78 -0.55 -12.11 4.38
C ALA A 78 -1.37 -10.82 4.32
N HIS A 79 -2.66 -10.92 3.99
CA HIS A 79 -3.52 -9.74 3.85
C HIS A 79 -4.90 -10.01 4.47
N SER A 80 -5.54 -8.95 4.94
CA SER A 80 -6.88 -8.98 5.55
C SER A 80 -7.69 -7.78 5.09
N CYS A 81 -8.92 -8.00 4.64
CA CYS A 81 -9.88 -6.94 4.30
C CYS A 81 -10.85 -6.59 5.44
N LYS A 82 -10.47 -6.95 6.67
CA LYS A 82 -11.21 -6.65 7.91
C LYS A 82 -10.42 -5.70 8.82
N GLN A 83 -9.48 -4.92 8.27
CA GLN A 83 -8.74 -3.93 9.04
C GLN A 83 -9.56 -2.65 9.16
N LEU A 84 -9.75 -2.15 10.39
CA LEU A 84 -10.48 -0.90 10.62
C LEU A 84 -9.76 0.28 9.97
N THR A 85 -10.49 1.12 9.25
CA THR A 85 -9.96 2.29 8.52
C THR A 85 -9.17 3.26 9.41
N LYS A 86 -9.56 3.36 10.70
CA LYS A 86 -8.92 4.23 11.70
C LYS A 86 -7.53 3.80 12.15
N PHE A 87 -7.08 2.57 11.84
CA PHE A 87 -5.73 2.14 12.20
C PHE A 87 -4.68 2.97 11.46
N LYS A 88 -3.60 3.30 12.17
CA LYS A 88 -2.47 4.00 11.58
C LYS A 88 -1.51 2.98 10.99
N ASN A 89 -1.55 2.83 9.67
CA ASN A 89 -0.61 2.02 8.91
C ASN A 89 0.20 2.91 7.95
N PRO A 90 1.41 2.49 7.55
CA PRO A 90 2.12 3.06 6.42
C PRO A 90 1.46 2.64 5.09
N PHE A 91 1.95 3.21 4.00
CA PHE A 91 1.50 2.95 2.64
C PHE A 91 2.69 3.13 1.69
N LEU A 92 2.61 2.51 0.52
CA LEU A 92 3.58 2.69 -0.55
C LEU A 92 2.94 3.54 -1.65
N LEU A 93 3.72 4.46 -2.21
CA LEU A 93 3.31 5.26 -3.35
C LEU A 93 3.90 4.69 -4.64
N VAL A 94 3.12 4.73 -5.69
CA VAL A 94 3.52 4.40 -7.05
C VAL A 94 3.33 5.64 -7.89
N GLN A 95 4.39 6.01 -8.60
CA GLN A 95 4.33 6.96 -9.69
C GLN A 95 3.90 6.21 -10.94
N ASP A 96 2.74 6.53 -11.49
CA ASP A 96 2.41 6.04 -12.82
C ASP A 96 3.20 6.87 -13.83
N THR A 97 4.19 6.26 -14.48
CA THR A 97 4.71 6.82 -15.71
C THR A 97 3.63 6.64 -16.76
N GLU A 98 3.15 7.74 -17.37
CA GLU A 98 2.44 7.64 -18.64
C GLU A 98 3.30 6.73 -19.53
N LYS A 99 2.70 5.67 -20.06
CA LYS A 99 3.34 4.97 -21.17
C LYS A 99 3.51 6.04 -22.24
N LEU A 100 4.75 6.48 -22.44
CA LEU A 100 5.18 7.09 -23.68
C LEU A 100 4.83 6.05 -24.76
N LEU A 101 3.63 6.18 -25.32
CA LEU A 101 3.16 5.47 -26.49
C LEU A 101 3.83 6.07 -27.71
#